data_AF-A0A8H3GCB4-F1
#
_entry.id   AF-A0A8H3GCB4-F1
#
_cell.length_a   1.000
_cell.length_b   1.000
_cell.length_c   1.000
_cell.angle_alpha   90.00
_cell.angle_beta   90.00
_cell.angle_gamma   90.00
#
_symmetry.space_group_name_H-M   'P 1'
#
loop_
_entity.id
_entity.type
_entity.pdbx_description
1 polymer ?
#
loop_
_entity_poly.entity_id
_entity_poly.type
_entity_poly.pdbx_seq_one_letter_code
_entity_poly.pdbx_strand_id
1 'polypeptide(L)'
;MFTTISFLIPFVLNILAHSSCALASEDTTNILPLAYTPNKPVAIVAGTLYMLAAGALLAWFSRHRGYYMLPFVFGAILYGLGLFLRIPYSDDVHNMSMFAAMDYLILISLCFFVFGVYTLLSRLAVHMDAVELLVVKPNLQTNGFLGYQLVAFIILAIGGGMKTSLARSVAEVGSKLIIAGMLVQLVGLFVYLGLLINFVYRVWSRRKEQWNHRPNGFLRSWLGVAAMTGVCCQNLIIPIIYRVTAIGLGRDGALSRKEYYYYTSEVMTLWGGVLTIFLMVWPPRILNGPPSAGKQATELSLVSSGSK
;
A
#
# COMPACT_ATOMS: atom_id res chain seq x y z
N MET A 1 -9.15 -15.81 -2.94
CA MET A 1 -8.48 -14.51 -3.17
C MET A 1 -9.27 -13.64 -4.15
N PHE A 2 -9.63 -14.11 -5.35
CA PHE A 2 -10.47 -13.35 -6.29
C PHE A 2 -11.87 -13.06 -5.72
N THR A 3 -12.52 -14.04 -5.12
CA THR A 3 -13.80 -13.88 -4.41
C THR A 3 -13.68 -12.93 -3.22
N THR A 4 -12.56 -12.96 -2.49
CA THR A 4 -12.35 -12.11 -1.31
C THR A 4 -12.08 -10.65 -1.68
N ILE A 5 -11.26 -10.40 -2.70
CA ILE A 5 -10.95 -9.04 -3.21
C ILE A 5 -12.16 -8.46 -3.95
N SER A 6 -12.87 -9.27 -4.74
CA SER A 6 -14.06 -8.83 -5.48
C SER A 6 -15.26 -8.52 -4.58
N PHE A 7 -15.29 -9.03 -3.34
CA PHE A 7 -16.30 -8.68 -2.32
C PHE A 7 -15.89 -7.45 -1.51
N LEU A 8 -14.59 -7.27 -1.29
CA LEU A 8 -14.02 -6.11 -0.60
C LEU A 8 -14.14 -4.82 -1.40
N ILE A 9 -13.97 -4.87 -2.73
CA ILE A 9 -14.08 -3.68 -3.60
C ILE A 9 -15.46 -3.01 -3.49
N PRO A 10 -16.61 -3.69 -3.70
CA PRO A 10 -17.92 -3.07 -3.57
C PRO A 10 -18.22 -2.68 -2.12
N PHE A 11 -17.74 -3.44 -1.14
CA PHE A 11 -17.89 -3.08 0.28
C PHE A 11 -17.14 -1.79 0.64
N VAL A 12 -15.89 -1.66 0.20
CA VAL A 12 -15.06 -0.47 0.38
C VAL A 12 -15.63 0.71 -0.41
N LEU A 13 -16.10 0.50 -1.64
CA LEU A 13 -16.79 1.52 -2.44
C LEU A 13 -18.11 1.98 -1.81
N ASN A 14 -18.87 1.07 -1.20
CA ASN A 14 -20.12 1.40 -0.52
C ASN A 14 -19.86 2.19 0.77
N ILE A 15 -18.86 1.80 1.56
CA ILE A 15 -18.39 2.60 2.70
C ILE A 15 -17.88 3.97 2.23
N LEU A 16 -17.06 4.01 1.17
CA LEU A 16 -16.58 5.27 0.56
C LEU A 16 -17.74 6.17 0.12
N ALA A 17 -18.80 5.61 -0.49
CA ALA A 17 -19.96 6.35 -0.93
C ALA A 17 -20.77 6.91 0.24
N HIS A 18 -21.01 6.10 1.28
CA HIS A 18 -21.69 6.56 2.50
C HIS A 18 -20.87 7.58 3.29
N SER A 19 -19.55 7.40 3.40
CA SER A 19 -18.66 8.38 4.01
C SER A 19 -18.66 9.69 3.21
N SER A 20 -18.58 9.63 1.88
CA SER A 20 -18.62 10.83 1.03
C SER A 20 -19.95 11.58 1.14
N CYS A 21 -21.07 10.86 1.31
CA CYS A 21 -22.38 11.45 1.54
C CYS A 21 -22.50 12.10 2.93
N ALA A 22 -21.89 11.49 3.95
CA ALA A 22 -21.83 12.05 5.31
C ALA A 22 -20.88 13.25 5.42
N LEU A 23 -19.88 13.34 4.53
CA LEU A 23 -19.00 14.50 4.44
C LEU A 23 -19.72 15.71 3.82
N ALA A 24 -20.71 15.52 2.94
CA ALA A 24 -21.41 16.62 2.28
C ALA A 24 -22.30 17.48 3.21
N SER A 25 -22.48 17.11 4.48
CA SER A 25 -23.24 17.87 5.46
C SER A 25 -22.35 18.69 6.40
N GLU A 26 -22.43 20.00 6.21
CA GLU A 26 -22.47 21.02 7.27
C GLU A 26 -21.18 21.77 7.66
N ASP A 27 -21.47 22.90 8.30
CA ASP A 27 -20.91 24.22 8.17
C ASP A 27 -20.00 24.58 9.36
N THR A 28 -19.21 25.62 9.12
CA THR A 28 -18.01 26.11 9.80
C THR A 28 -17.98 26.20 11.33
N THR A 29 -16.90 25.66 11.91
CA THR A 29 -16.27 26.25 13.11
C THR A 29 -14.99 26.98 12.67
N ASN A 30 -14.74 28.17 13.24
CA ASN A 30 -13.67 29.14 12.91
C ASN A 30 -12.22 28.65 13.19
N ILE A 31 -11.93 27.36 13.01
CA ILE A 31 -10.59 26.78 13.24
C ILE A 31 -10.15 26.14 11.92
N LEU A 32 -9.09 26.66 11.29
CA LEU A 32 -8.52 26.03 10.09
C LEU A 32 -7.96 24.63 10.44
N PRO A 33 -8.32 23.58 9.69
CA PRO A 33 -7.83 22.22 9.94
C PRO A 33 -6.40 21.99 9.45
N LEU A 34 -5.90 22.78 8.48
CA LEU A 34 -4.48 22.90 8.17
C LEU A 34 -3.90 24.20 8.74
N ALA A 35 -2.69 24.13 9.32
CA ALA A 35 -1.97 25.29 9.84
C ALA A 35 -1.28 26.13 8.74
N TYR A 36 -1.42 25.74 7.47
CA TYR A 36 -0.83 26.39 6.31
C TYR A 36 -1.81 26.39 5.13
N THR A 37 -1.67 27.38 4.25
CA THR A 37 -2.38 27.43 2.96
C THR A 37 -1.66 26.53 1.95
N PRO A 38 -2.31 25.51 1.37
CA PRO A 38 -1.67 24.58 0.44
C PRO A 38 -1.16 25.27 -0.83
N ASN A 39 0.00 24.87 -1.32
CA ASN A 39 0.55 25.38 -2.58
C ASN A 39 -0.07 24.64 -3.79
N LYS A 40 -0.92 25.35 -4.54
CA LYS A 40 -1.65 24.81 -5.71
C LYS A 40 -0.75 24.21 -6.79
N PRO A 41 0.28 24.90 -7.33
CA PRO A 41 1.13 24.32 -8.36
C PRO A 41 1.84 23.03 -7.94
N VAL A 42 2.28 22.93 -6.68
CA VAL A 42 2.94 21.71 -6.18
C VAL A 42 1.95 20.53 -6.13
N ALA A 43 0.71 20.80 -5.69
CA ALA A 43 -0.35 19.79 -5.67
C ALA A 43 -0.71 19.29 -7.07
N ILE A 44 -0.77 20.18 -8.06
CA ILE A 44 -1.04 19.83 -9.47
C ILE A 44 0.08 18.93 -10.01
N VAL A 45 1.34 19.35 -9.87
CA VAL A 45 2.49 18.59 -10.39
C VAL A 45 2.56 17.20 -9.73
N ALA A 46 2.40 17.13 -8.41
CA ALA A 46 2.41 15.86 -7.70
C ALA A 46 1.22 14.97 -8.09
N GLY A 47 -0.01 15.52 -8.17
CA GLY A 47 -1.20 14.79 -8.59
C GLY A 47 -1.07 14.21 -9.99
N THR A 48 -0.56 14.99 -10.94
CA THR A 48 -0.30 14.54 -12.31
C THR A 48 0.75 13.42 -12.35
N LEU A 49 1.85 13.54 -11.60
CA LEU A 49 2.88 12.50 -11.51
C LEU A 49 2.31 11.16 -10.98
N TYR A 50 1.42 11.22 -9.99
CA TYR A 50 0.74 10.01 -9.48
C TYR A 50 -0.20 9.39 -10.50
N MET A 51 -0.97 10.20 -11.23
CA MET A 51 -1.85 9.69 -12.29
C MET A 51 -1.07 9.09 -13.46
N LEU A 52 0.06 9.70 -13.83
CA LEU A 52 0.97 9.14 -14.84
C LEU A 52 1.54 7.80 -14.39
N ALA A 53 1.97 7.70 -13.13
CA ALA A 53 2.43 6.43 -12.56
C ALA A 53 1.30 5.39 -12.53
N ALA A 54 0.08 5.77 -12.14
CA ALA A 54 -1.09 4.89 -12.18
C ALA A 54 -1.39 4.39 -13.60
N GLY A 55 -1.35 5.27 -14.60
CA GLY A 55 -1.54 4.94 -16.00
C GLY A 55 -0.46 3.99 -16.53
N ALA A 56 0.81 4.22 -16.14
CA ALA A 56 1.91 3.33 -16.47
C ALA A 56 1.74 1.94 -15.83
N LEU A 57 1.40 1.87 -14.54
CA LEU A 57 1.11 0.60 -13.86
C LEU A 57 -0.08 -0.13 -14.51
N LEU A 58 -1.12 0.60 -14.94
CA LEU A 58 -2.27 0.04 -15.62
C LEU A 58 -1.91 -0.51 -17.02
N ALA A 59 -1.06 0.20 -17.76
CA ALA A 59 -0.54 -0.27 -19.04
C ALA A 59 0.27 -1.57 -18.89
N TRP A 60 1.12 -1.64 -17.86
CA TRP A 60 1.86 -2.85 -17.52
C TRP A 60 0.94 -4.00 -17.06
N PHE A 61 -0.11 -3.69 -16.29
CA PHE A 61 -1.14 -4.64 -15.92
C PHE A 61 -1.82 -5.26 -17.14
N SER A 62 -2.24 -4.43 -18.10
CA SER A 62 -2.87 -4.87 -19.34
C SER A 62 -1.95 -5.79 -20.16
N ARG A 63 -0.63 -5.54 -20.14
CA ARG A 63 0.34 -6.30 -20.93
C ARG A 63 0.77 -7.62 -20.29
N HIS A 64 0.80 -7.71 -18.96
CA HIS A 64 1.36 -8.86 -18.23
C HIS A 64 0.36 -9.62 -17.34
N ARG A 65 -0.93 -9.25 -17.35
CA ARG A 65 -2.04 -9.91 -16.62
C ARG A 65 -1.70 -10.22 -15.14
N GLY A 66 -1.12 -9.24 -14.44
CA GLY A 66 -0.74 -9.34 -13.03
C GLY A 66 -1.83 -8.87 -12.07
N TYR A 67 -2.88 -9.66 -11.86
CA TYR A 67 -4.03 -9.29 -11.00
C TYR A 67 -3.67 -8.90 -9.56
N TYR A 68 -2.55 -9.37 -9.05
CA TYR A 68 -2.09 -9.04 -7.71
C TYR A 68 -1.49 -7.63 -7.59
N MET A 69 -1.20 -6.94 -8.69
CA MET A 69 -0.71 -5.55 -8.67
C MET A 69 -1.84 -4.51 -8.72
N LEU A 70 -3.09 -4.94 -8.89
CA LEU A 70 -4.25 -4.04 -8.88
C LEU A 70 -4.33 -3.12 -7.64
N PRO A 71 -4.02 -3.58 -6.41
CA PRO A 71 -4.01 -2.69 -5.25
C PRO A 71 -3.07 -1.49 -5.41
N PHE A 72 -1.92 -1.63 -6.07
CA PHE A 72 -1.01 -0.49 -6.32
C PHE A 72 -1.60 0.50 -7.32
N VAL A 73 -2.32 0.03 -8.33
CA VAL A 73 -3.01 0.90 -9.29
C VAL A 73 -4.10 1.70 -8.57
N PHE A 74 -4.95 1.03 -7.79
CA PHE A 74 -5.99 1.70 -7.01
C PHE A 74 -5.41 2.67 -5.98
N GLY A 75 -4.35 2.26 -5.27
CA GLY A 75 -3.62 3.13 -4.35
C GLY A 75 -3.11 4.39 -5.04
N ALA A 76 -2.49 4.26 -6.22
CA ALA A 76 -1.96 5.41 -6.97
C ALA A 76 -3.07 6.36 -7.46
N ILE A 77 -4.20 5.84 -7.95
CA ILE A 77 -5.34 6.65 -8.39
C ILE A 77 -5.95 7.41 -7.21
N LEU A 78 -6.22 6.72 -6.08
CA LEU A 78 -6.79 7.34 -4.90
C LEU A 78 -5.88 8.41 -4.30
N TYR A 79 -4.56 8.18 -4.30
CA TYR A 79 -3.59 9.19 -3.86
C TYR A 79 -3.60 10.41 -4.77
N GLY A 80 -3.56 10.20 -6.09
CA GLY A 80 -3.62 11.28 -7.08
C GLY A 80 -4.91 12.10 -6.94
N LEU A 81 -6.05 11.44 -6.76
CA LEU A 81 -7.33 12.11 -6.51
C LEU A 81 -7.29 12.94 -5.22
N GLY A 82 -6.75 12.38 -4.13
CA GLY A 82 -6.53 13.12 -2.88
C GLY A 82 -5.66 14.36 -3.08
N LEU A 83 -4.58 14.28 -3.87
CA LEU A 83 -3.74 15.43 -4.20
C LEU A 83 -4.49 16.48 -5.04
N PHE A 84 -5.38 16.08 -5.96
CA PHE A 84 -6.19 17.03 -6.71
C PHE A 84 -7.25 17.71 -5.85
N LEU A 85 -7.86 17.02 -4.88
CA LEU A 85 -8.79 17.62 -3.92
C LEU A 85 -8.13 18.70 -3.04
N ARG A 86 -6.80 18.70 -2.94
CA ARG A 86 -6.04 19.75 -2.25
C ARG A 86 -6.12 21.12 -2.95
N ILE A 87 -6.42 21.14 -4.25
CA ILE A 87 -6.55 22.38 -5.04
C ILE A 87 -7.82 23.16 -4.64
N PRO A 88 -9.05 22.60 -4.75
CA PRO A 88 -10.26 23.30 -4.31
C PRO A 88 -10.25 23.57 -2.80
N TYR A 89 -9.62 22.71 -2.00
CA TYR A 89 -9.44 22.99 -0.57
C TYR A 89 -8.54 24.21 -0.30
N SER A 90 -7.59 24.52 -1.19
CA SER A 90 -6.77 25.74 -1.07
C SER A 90 -7.57 27.01 -1.34
N ASP A 91 -8.69 26.92 -2.05
CA ASP A 91 -9.61 28.04 -2.26
C ASP A 91 -10.51 28.24 -1.04
N ASP A 92 -11.05 27.15 -0.47
CA ASP A 92 -11.93 27.17 0.70
C ASP A 92 -11.35 26.39 1.89
N VAL A 93 -10.35 26.98 2.55
CA VAL A 93 -9.61 26.34 3.68
C VAL A 93 -10.47 26.04 4.91
N HIS A 94 -11.67 26.63 4.99
CA HIS A 94 -12.64 26.42 6.07
C HIS A 94 -13.52 25.18 5.86
N ASN A 95 -13.50 24.58 4.68
CA ASN A 95 -14.37 23.46 4.35
C ASN A 95 -13.84 22.14 4.95
N MET A 96 -14.40 21.75 6.10
CA MET A 96 -14.03 20.53 6.84
C MET A 96 -14.31 19.26 6.05
N SER A 97 -15.39 19.26 5.25
CA SER A 97 -15.76 18.10 4.43
C SER A 97 -14.71 17.79 3.36
N MET A 98 -14.21 18.82 2.68
CA MET A 98 -13.19 18.69 1.65
C MET A 98 -11.85 18.26 2.26
N PHE A 99 -11.48 18.82 3.41
CA PHE A 99 -10.29 18.40 4.15
C PHE A 99 -10.36 16.92 4.52
N ALA A 100 -11.49 16.47 5.07
CA ALA A 100 -11.66 15.08 5.46
C ALA A 100 -11.73 14.14 4.27
N ALA A 101 -12.39 14.51 3.16
CA ALA A 101 -12.40 13.73 1.93
C ALA A 101 -10.98 13.55 1.37
N MET A 102 -10.20 14.64 1.31
CA MET A 102 -8.79 14.62 0.90
C MET A 102 -7.97 13.67 1.79
N ASP A 103 -8.02 13.88 3.11
CA ASP A 103 -7.27 13.08 4.08
C ASP A 103 -7.65 11.60 3.98
N TYR A 104 -8.94 11.30 3.86
CA TYR A 104 -9.46 9.95 3.75
C TYR A 104 -9.01 9.22 2.48
N LEU A 105 -9.06 9.87 1.31
CA LEU A 105 -8.56 9.30 0.05
C LEU A 105 -7.07 8.92 0.16
N ILE A 106 -6.27 9.76 0.80
CA ILE A 106 -4.85 9.51 1.02
C ILE A 106 -4.64 8.34 2.00
N LEU A 107 -5.40 8.27 3.09
CA LEU A 107 -5.33 7.17 4.06
C LEU A 107 -5.70 5.84 3.44
N ILE A 108 -6.76 5.81 2.63
CA ILE A 108 -7.20 4.60 1.93
C ILE A 108 -6.14 4.17 0.92
N SER A 109 -5.55 5.12 0.18
CA SER A 109 -4.44 4.82 -0.72
C SER A 109 -3.30 4.07 -0.03
N LEU A 110 -2.88 4.54 1.16
CA LEU A 110 -1.84 3.89 1.95
C LEU A 110 -2.23 2.46 2.35
N CYS A 111 -3.50 2.23 2.72
CA CYS A 111 -4.03 0.89 3.00
C CYS A 111 -3.86 -0.05 1.80
N PHE A 112 -4.16 0.43 0.60
CA PHE A 112 -4.05 -0.36 -0.63
C PHE A 112 -2.60 -0.69 -0.97
N PHE A 113 -1.65 0.24 -0.77
CA PHE A 113 -0.23 -0.04 -0.97
C PHE A 113 0.29 -1.11 -0.01
N VAL A 114 -0.07 -1.01 1.27
CA VAL A 114 0.28 -1.99 2.30
C VAL A 114 -0.30 -3.37 1.95
N PHE A 115 -1.59 -3.41 1.57
CA PHE A 115 -2.22 -4.64 1.11
C PHE A 115 -1.50 -5.26 -0.09
N GLY A 116 -1.15 -4.44 -1.10
CA GLY A 116 -0.42 -4.89 -2.28
C GLY A 116 0.90 -5.58 -1.91
N VAL A 117 1.67 -4.98 -1.00
CA VAL A 117 2.94 -5.54 -0.51
C VAL A 117 2.72 -6.88 0.21
N TYR A 118 1.69 -7.02 1.04
CA TYR A 118 1.41 -8.27 1.74
C TYR A 118 1.16 -9.46 0.80
N THR A 119 0.61 -9.22 -0.38
CA THR A 119 0.38 -10.28 -1.37
C THR A 119 1.65 -10.77 -2.06
N LEU A 120 2.75 -10.00 -2.03
CA LEU A 120 3.99 -10.32 -2.74
C LEU A 120 4.77 -11.46 -2.05
N LEU A 121 4.88 -11.47 -0.72
CA LEU A 121 5.67 -12.47 0.01
C LEU A 121 5.13 -13.90 -0.18
N SER A 122 3.83 -14.08 -0.05
CA SER A 122 3.19 -15.40 -0.22
C SER A 122 3.41 -15.95 -1.63
N ARG A 123 3.45 -15.09 -2.65
CA ARG A 123 3.70 -15.49 -4.04
C ARG A 123 5.17 -15.76 -4.31
N LEU A 124 6.07 -14.96 -3.73
CA LEU A 124 7.50 -15.20 -3.80
C LEU A 124 7.85 -16.59 -3.22
N ALA A 125 7.22 -16.96 -2.11
CA ALA A 125 7.40 -18.27 -1.49
C ALA A 125 6.93 -19.44 -2.39
N VAL A 126 5.79 -19.27 -3.07
CA VAL A 126 5.26 -20.27 -4.01
C VAL A 126 6.14 -20.37 -5.26
N HIS A 127 6.59 -19.25 -5.82
CA HIS A 127 7.45 -19.25 -7.01
C HIS A 127 8.81 -19.94 -6.76
N MET A 128 9.34 -19.79 -5.54
CA MET A 128 10.60 -20.42 -5.12
C MET A 128 10.46 -21.92 -4.80
N ASP A 129 9.24 -22.47 -4.83
CA ASP A 129 8.93 -23.80 -4.31
C ASP A 129 9.57 -24.02 -2.91
N ALA A 130 9.51 -22.95 -2.10
CA ALA A 130 10.11 -22.84 -0.79
C ALA A 130 9.03 -22.63 0.29
N VAL A 131 7.83 -23.14 0.01
CA VAL A 131 6.65 -23.07 0.90
C VAL A 131 6.96 -23.70 2.27
N GLU A 132 7.82 -24.72 2.30
CA GLU A 132 8.28 -25.38 3.53
C GLU A 132 9.20 -24.50 4.40
N LEU A 133 9.87 -23.50 3.81
CA LEU A 133 10.74 -22.58 4.55
C LEU A 133 9.92 -21.45 5.21
N LEU A 134 8.68 -21.25 4.77
CA LEU A 134 7.75 -20.29 5.34
C LEU A 134 7.31 -20.74 6.74
N VAL A 135 7.35 -19.82 7.70
CA VAL A 135 6.89 -20.09 9.08
C VAL A 135 5.39 -20.42 9.10
N VAL A 136 4.62 -19.82 8.19
CA VAL A 136 3.17 -19.93 8.11
C VAL A 136 2.79 -20.26 6.67
N LYS A 137 1.77 -21.11 6.48
CA LYS A 137 1.27 -21.47 5.15
C LYS A 137 0.90 -20.20 4.34
N PRO A 138 1.26 -20.10 3.05
CA PRO A 138 1.05 -18.90 2.22
C PRO A 138 -0.41 -18.38 2.20
N ASN A 139 -1.38 -19.29 2.20
CA ASN A 139 -2.81 -18.95 2.20
C ASN A 139 -3.25 -18.33 3.52
N LEU A 140 -2.77 -18.84 4.65
CA LEU A 140 -3.11 -18.31 5.97
C LEU A 140 -2.41 -16.98 6.22
N GLN A 141 -1.17 -16.84 5.75
CA GLN A 141 -0.43 -15.57 5.83
C GLN A 141 -1.16 -14.46 5.06
N THR A 142 -1.52 -14.70 3.80
CA THR A 142 -2.22 -13.70 2.97
C THR A 142 -3.59 -13.33 3.53
N ASN A 143 -4.40 -14.33 3.94
CA ASN A 143 -5.74 -14.08 4.47
C ASN A 143 -5.69 -13.42 5.85
N GLY A 144 -4.72 -13.77 6.71
CA GLY A 144 -4.52 -13.15 8.00
C GLY A 144 -4.12 -11.69 7.88
N PHE A 145 -3.13 -11.37 7.04
CA PHE A 145 -2.72 -9.98 6.79
C PHE A 145 -3.83 -9.17 6.09
N LEU A 146 -4.64 -9.80 5.24
CA LEU A 146 -5.80 -9.15 4.66
C LEU A 146 -6.85 -8.81 5.73
N GLY A 147 -7.17 -9.74 6.64
CA GLY A 147 -8.09 -9.49 7.75
C GLY A 147 -7.56 -8.40 8.68
N TYR A 148 -6.27 -8.42 8.98
CA TYR A 148 -5.60 -7.38 9.76
C TYR A 148 -5.72 -6.00 9.11
N GLN A 149 -5.46 -5.91 7.81
CA GLN A 149 -5.57 -4.66 7.06
C GLN A 149 -7.02 -4.17 6.99
N LEU A 150 -7.99 -5.08 6.89
CA LEU A 150 -9.40 -4.73 6.90
C LEU A 150 -9.83 -4.13 8.25
N VAL A 151 -9.37 -4.69 9.37
CA VAL A 151 -9.60 -4.13 10.70
C VAL A 151 -9.04 -2.71 10.79
N ALA A 152 -7.80 -2.51 10.33
CA ALA A 152 -7.20 -1.17 10.31
C ALA A 152 -7.97 -0.18 9.43
N PHE A 153 -8.45 -0.62 8.26
CA PHE A 153 -9.29 0.18 7.37
C PHE A 153 -10.61 0.59 8.04
N ILE A 154 -11.28 -0.33 8.74
CA ILE A 154 -12.52 -0.03 9.46
C ILE A 154 -12.27 1.01 10.56
N ILE A 155 -11.19 0.88 11.32
CA ILE A 155 -10.82 1.86 12.35
C ILE A 155 -10.57 3.24 11.72
N LEU A 156 -9.88 3.30 10.57
CA LEU A 156 -9.67 4.54 9.82
C LEU A 156 -10.96 5.12 9.26
N ALA A 157 -11.89 4.29 8.79
CA ALA A 157 -13.20 4.71 8.30
C ALA A 157 -14.03 5.37 9.40
N ILE A 158 -14.10 4.73 10.57
CA ILE A 158 -14.80 5.26 11.74
C ILE A 158 -14.12 6.54 12.22
N GLY A 159 -12.78 6.53 12.35
CA GLY A 159 -12.01 7.69 12.78
C GLY A 159 -12.15 8.88 11.83
N GLY A 160 -12.12 8.64 10.52
CA GLY A 160 -12.31 9.65 9.47
C GLY A 160 -13.70 10.27 9.49
N GLY A 161 -14.75 9.46 9.64
CA GLY A 161 -16.14 9.94 9.73
C GLY A 161 -16.41 10.70 11.04
N MET A 162 -15.86 10.27 12.16
CA MET A 162 -16.02 10.98 13.45
C MET A 162 -15.28 12.33 13.46
N LYS A 163 -14.17 12.43 12.73
CA LYS A 163 -13.35 13.65 12.63
C LYS A 163 -14.11 14.82 11.97
N THR A 164 -15.19 14.56 11.23
CA THR A 164 -16.03 15.61 10.63
C THR A 164 -17.24 16.00 11.46
N SER A 165 -17.41 15.41 12.65
CA SER A 165 -18.50 15.79 13.54
C SER A 165 -18.32 17.21 14.07
N LEU A 166 -19.43 17.94 14.16
CA LEU A 166 -19.51 19.27 14.79
C LEU A 166 -19.17 19.23 16.30
N ALA A 167 -19.38 18.08 16.94
CA ALA A 167 -19.06 17.90 18.36
C ALA A 167 -17.55 17.70 18.54
N ARG A 168 -16.88 18.66 19.19
CA ARG A 168 -15.44 18.64 19.44
C ARG A 168 -14.96 17.36 20.13
N SER A 169 -15.70 16.85 21.10
CA SER A 169 -15.39 15.58 21.78
C SER A 169 -15.39 14.39 20.83
N VAL A 170 -16.31 14.35 19.87
CA VAL A 170 -16.41 13.30 18.86
C VAL A 170 -15.27 13.40 17.84
N ALA A 171 -14.91 14.61 17.42
CA ALA A 171 -13.79 14.85 16.51
C ALA A 171 -12.42 14.48 17.12
N GLU A 172 -12.24 14.72 18.42
CA GLU A 172 -11.03 14.30 19.16
C GLU A 172 -10.92 12.77 19.26
N VAL A 173 -12.04 12.09 19.53
CA VAL A 173 -12.08 10.62 19.50
C VAL A 173 -11.78 10.10 18.09
N GLY A 174 -12.32 10.73 17.04
CA GLY A 174 -12.01 10.39 15.65
C GLY A 174 -10.52 10.48 15.33
N SER A 175 -9.85 11.55 15.77
CA SER A 175 -8.41 11.72 15.58
C SER A 175 -7.58 10.63 16.30
N LYS A 176 -7.99 10.23 17.51
CA LYS A 176 -7.35 9.12 18.25
C LYS A 176 -7.57 7.77 17.55
N LEU A 177 -8.75 7.54 16.98
CA LEU A 177 -9.03 6.33 16.20
C LEU A 177 -8.18 6.26 14.94
N ILE A 178 -7.98 7.39 14.23
CA ILE A 178 -7.09 7.42 13.06
C ILE A 178 -5.66 7.02 13.46
N ILE A 179 -5.13 7.58 14.56
CA ILE A 179 -3.82 7.20 15.09
C ILE A 179 -3.78 5.69 15.42
N ALA A 180 -4.80 5.17 16.09
CA ALA A 180 -4.88 3.75 16.42
C ALA A 180 -4.86 2.87 15.15
N GLY A 181 -5.63 3.23 14.12
CA GLY A 181 -5.65 2.52 12.83
C GLY A 181 -4.29 2.52 12.14
N MET A 182 -3.58 3.66 12.15
CA MET A 182 -2.22 3.75 11.61
C MET A 182 -1.20 2.92 12.41
N LEU A 183 -1.30 2.89 13.74
CA LEU A 183 -0.43 2.07 14.59
C LEU A 183 -0.65 0.58 14.32
N VAL A 184 -1.89 0.16 14.11
CA VAL A 184 -2.20 -1.21 13.65
C VAL A 184 -1.48 -1.43 12.31
N GLN A 185 -1.66 -0.59 11.29
CA GLN A 185 -0.95 -0.77 10.02
C GLN A 185 0.58 -0.86 10.17
N LEU A 186 1.15 -0.01 11.02
CA LEU A 186 2.57 0.01 11.32
C LEU A 186 3.07 -1.31 11.90
N VAL A 187 2.37 -1.85 12.92
CA VAL A 187 2.71 -3.12 13.55
C VAL A 187 2.63 -4.26 12.54
N GLY A 188 1.57 -4.32 11.73
CA GLY A 188 1.44 -5.32 10.67
C GLY A 188 2.62 -5.28 9.69
N LEU A 189 3.07 -4.08 9.32
CA LEU A 189 4.16 -3.89 8.38
C LEU A 189 5.52 -4.31 8.97
N PHE A 190 5.75 -4.04 10.25
CA PHE A 190 6.94 -4.54 10.97
C PHE A 190 6.96 -6.07 11.08
N VAL A 191 5.82 -6.68 11.43
CA VAL A 191 5.69 -8.15 11.48
C VAL A 191 5.96 -8.74 10.11
N TYR A 192 5.39 -8.16 9.05
CA TYR A 192 5.63 -8.59 7.68
C TYR A 192 7.12 -8.47 7.28
N LEU A 193 7.77 -7.35 7.62
CA LEU A 193 9.19 -7.15 7.34
C LEU A 193 10.06 -8.18 8.07
N GLY A 194 9.75 -8.48 9.33
CA GLY A 194 10.41 -9.55 10.09
C GLY A 194 10.25 -10.93 9.43
N LEU A 195 9.05 -11.25 8.93
CA LEU A 195 8.80 -12.49 8.20
C LEU A 195 9.56 -12.55 6.88
N LEU A 196 9.65 -11.44 6.14
CA LEU A 196 10.43 -11.33 4.91
C LEU A 196 11.93 -11.56 5.18
N ILE A 197 12.49 -10.90 6.20
CA ILE A 197 13.90 -11.06 6.58
C ILE A 197 14.19 -12.50 7.00
N ASN A 198 13.32 -13.09 7.83
CA ASN A 198 13.47 -14.48 8.26
C ASN A 198 13.38 -15.46 7.06
N PHE A 199 12.49 -15.21 6.10
CA PHE A 199 12.42 -15.99 4.86
C PHE A 199 13.72 -15.92 4.07
N VAL A 200 14.24 -14.71 3.81
CA VAL A 200 15.51 -14.50 3.10
C VAL A 200 16.67 -15.19 3.82
N TYR A 201 16.74 -15.05 5.15
CA TYR A 201 17.75 -15.70 5.97
C TYR A 201 17.67 -17.23 5.90
N ARG A 202 16.47 -17.81 5.97
CA ARG A 202 16.27 -19.26 5.85
C ARG A 202 16.66 -19.79 4.48
N VAL A 203 16.34 -19.06 3.41
CA VAL A 203 16.76 -19.45 2.04
C VAL A 203 18.29 -19.39 1.92
N TRP A 204 18.92 -18.33 2.43
CA TRP A 204 20.38 -18.22 2.47
C TRP A 204 21.05 -19.37 3.25
N SER A 205 20.49 -19.75 4.40
CA SER A 205 21.04 -20.79 5.26
C SER A 205 20.83 -22.20 4.70
N ARG A 206 19.62 -22.52 4.22
CA ARG A 206 19.22 -23.90 3.86
C ARG A 206 19.30 -24.24 2.38
N ARG A 207 19.33 -23.25 1.48
CA ARG A 207 19.33 -23.47 0.02
C ARG A 207 20.39 -22.60 -0.68
N LYS A 208 21.66 -22.79 -0.30
CA LYS A 208 22.81 -22.07 -0.89
C LYS A 208 22.95 -22.24 -2.41
N GLU A 209 22.52 -23.37 -2.95
CA GLU A 209 22.55 -23.63 -4.40
C GLU A 209 21.58 -22.71 -5.18
N GLN A 210 20.35 -22.56 -4.67
CA GLN A 210 19.35 -21.63 -5.23
C GLN A 210 19.69 -20.15 -4.98
N TRP A 211 20.51 -19.87 -3.97
CA TRP A 211 21.04 -18.52 -3.70
C TRP A 211 22.11 -18.09 -4.71
N ASN A 212 22.95 -19.04 -5.14
CA ASN A 212 24.06 -18.82 -6.07
C ASN A 212 23.65 -18.91 -7.54
N HIS A 213 22.58 -19.63 -7.86
CA HIS A 213 22.09 -19.74 -9.24
C HIS A 213 21.34 -18.46 -9.68
N ARG A 214 22.04 -17.54 -10.35
CA ARG A 214 21.50 -16.23 -10.80
C ARG A 214 21.71 -15.99 -12.31
N PRO A 215 21.05 -16.76 -13.19
CA PRO A 215 21.34 -16.71 -14.63
C PRO A 215 20.95 -15.37 -15.30
N ASN A 216 20.01 -14.61 -14.74
CA ASN A 216 19.46 -13.39 -15.36
C ASN A 216 19.79 -12.08 -14.61
N GLY A 217 20.75 -12.09 -13.67
CA GLY A 217 21.17 -10.93 -12.88
C GLY A 217 20.32 -10.67 -11.62
N PHE A 218 20.81 -9.80 -10.71
CA PHE A 218 20.22 -9.57 -9.38
C PHE A 218 18.78 -9.03 -9.43
N LEU A 219 18.51 -8.04 -10.29
CA LEU A 219 17.21 -7.37 -10.38
C LEU A 219 16.10 -8.25 -11.00
N ARG A 220 16.46 -9.30 -11.75
CA ARG A 220 15.53 -10.28 -12.33
C ARG A 220 15.46 -11.58 -11.54
N SER A 221 16.13 -11.65 -10.40
CA SER A 221 16.11 -12.81 -9.51
C SER A 221 15.06 -12.63 -8.41
N TRP A 222 14.63 -13.75 -7.82
CA TRP A 222 13.74 -13.76 -6.65
C TRP A 222 14.26 -12.89 -5.49
N LEU A 223 15.59 -12.80 -5.33
CA LEU A 223 16.25 -11.98 -4.33
C LEU A 223 16.11 -10.48 -4.62
N GLY A 224 16.10 -10.08 -5.90
CA GLY A 224 15.79 -8.71 -6.30
C GLY A 224 14.37 -8.34 -5.89
N VAL A 225 13.39 -9.22 -6.18
CA VAL A 225 11.99 -9.05 -5.75
C VAL A 225 11.88 -8.95 -4.22
N ALA A 226 12.59 -9.79 -3.48
CA ALA A 226 12.62 -9.73 -2.01
C ALA A 226 13.23 -8.41 -1.50
N ALA A 227 14.39 -8.01 -2.02
CA ALA A 227 15.08 -6.79 -1.62
C ALA A 227 14.23 -5.54 -1.89
N MET A 228 13.63 -5.45 -3.07
CA MET A 228 12.74 -4.33 -3.40
C MET A 228 11.48 -4.32 -2.57
N THR A 229 10.91 -5.49 -2.28
CA THR A 229 9.76 -5.57 -1.35
C THR A 229 10.15 -5.03 0.02
N GLY A 230 11.36 -5.34 0.51
CA GLY A 230 11.90 -4.78 1.74
C GLY A 230 12.08 -3.26 1.69
N VAL A 231 12.63 -2.73 0.59
CA VAL A 231 12.77 -1.28 0.38
C VAL A 231 11.39 -0.61 0.31
N CYS A 232 10.41 -1.22 -0.38
CA CYS A 232 9.03 -0.73 -0.41
C CYS A 232 8.42 -0.70 1.00
N CYS A 233 8.64 -1.71 1.84
CA CYS A 233 8.19 -1.70 3.23
C CYS A 233 8.76 -0.51 4.00
N GLN A 234 10.06 -0.21 3.86
CA GLN A 234 10.68 0.95 4.50
C GLN A 234 10.03 2.26 4.05
N ASN A 235 9.77 2.39 2.74
CA ASN A 235 9.11 3.55 2.15
C ASN A 235 7.63 3.68 2.55
N LEU A 236 6.98 2.60 2.99
CA LEU A 236 5.63 2.64 3.54
C LEU A 236 5.60 2.99 5.04
N ILE A 237 6.65 2.65 5.79
CA ILE A 237 6.76 2.97 7.23
C ILE A 237 6.86 4.48 7.45
N ILE A 238 7.63 5.18 6.62
CA ILE A 238 7.90 6.62 6.78
C ILE A 238 6.59 7.46 6.76
N PRO A 239 5.70 7.33 5.75
CA PRO A 239 4.36 7.94 5.75
C PRO A 239 3.55 7.68 7.02
N ILE A 240 3.53 6.42 7.48
CA ILE A 240 2.71 6.03 8.64
C ILE A 240 3.22 6.72 9.91
N ILE A 241 4.53 6.74 10.14
CA ILE A 241 5.14 7.43 11.29
C ILE A 241 4.93 8.93 11.20
N TYR A 242 5.12 9.52 10.02
CA TYR A 242 4.88 10.94 9.78
C TYR A 242 3.42 11.31 10.14
N ARG A 243 2.44 10.50 9.72
CA ARG A 243 1.03 10.77 10.03
C ARG A 243 0.69 10.61 11.50
N VAL A 244 1.17 9.55 12.14
CA VAL A 244 0.96 9.33 13.58
C VAL A 244 1.53 10.50 14.39
N THR A 245 2.74 10.94 14.06
CA THR A 245 3.38 12.08 14.74
C THR A 245 2.71 13.40 14.40
N ALA A 246 2.34 13.66 13.14
CA ALA A 246 1.66 14.89 12.74
C ALA A 246 0.30 15.07 13.44
N ILE A 247 -0.48 13.99 13.57
CA ILE A 247 -1.76 14.03 14.29
C ILE A 247 -1.51 14.09 15.81
N GLY A 248 -0.52 13.36 16.33
CA GLY A 248 -0.19 13.31 17.76
C GLY A 248 0.36 14.61 18.33
N LEU A 249 1.20 15.34 17.58
CA LEU A 249 1.71 16.66 17.97
C LEU A 249 0.65 17.77 17.85
N GLY A 250 -0.46 17.51 17.18
CA GLY A 250 -1.50 18.50 16.94
C GLY A 250 -1.04 19.67 16.05
N ARG A 251 -1.86 20.72 16.01
CA ARG A 251 -1.71 21.86 15.08
C ARG A 251 -0.40 22.63 15.27
N ASP A 252 0.05 22.76 16.51
CA ASP A 252 1.21 23.58 16.86
C ASP A 252 2.55 22.81 16.77
N GLY A 253 2.54 21.60 16.22
CA GLY A 253 3.73 20.83 15.92
C GLY A 253 4.52 21.39 14.72
N ALA A 254 5.85 21.35 14.79
CA ALA A 254 6.72 21.81 13.69
C ALA A 254 6.47 21.07 12.36
N LEU A 255 5.99 19.83 12.42
CA LEU A 255 5.65 18.97 11.28
C LEU A 255 4.37 19.43 10.56
N SER A 256 3.35 19.87 11.31
CA SER A 256 2.07 20.35 10.74
C SER A 256 2.16 21.78 10.21
N ARG A 257 3.18 22.55 10.57
CA ARG A 257 3.34 23.96 10.16
C ARG A 257 3.93 24.15 8.75
N LYS A 258 4.72 23.20 8.24
CA LYS A 258 5.41 23.34 6.95
C LYS A 258 4.97 22.26 5.97
N GLU A 259 4.39 22.70 4.86
CA GLU A 259 3.93 21.85 3.77
C GLU A 259 5.03 20.95 3.18
N TYR A 260 6.29 21.43 3.18
CA TYR A 260 7.43 20.67 2.66
C TYR A 260 7.59 19.29 3.30
N TYR A 261 7.39 19.17 4.63
CA TYR A 261 7.55 17.87 5.32
C TYR A 261 6.54 16.84 4.85
N TYR A 262 5.32 17.26 4.51
CA TYR A 262 4.31 16.39 3.93
C TYR A 262 4.74 15.85 2.56
N TYR A 263 5.19 16.74 1.68
CA TYR A 263 5.62 16.33 0.33
C TYR A 263 6.85 15.44 0.36
N THR A 264 7.86 15.73 1.18
CA THR A 264 9.07 14.90 1.22
C THR A 264 8.84 13.56 1.92
N SER A 265 8.09 13.55 3.02
CA SER A 265 7.98 12.34 3.84
C SER A 265 6.94 11.38 3.31
N GLU A 266 5.89 11.89 2.65
CA GLU A 266 4.77 11.09 2.20
C GLU A 266 4.70 10.98 0.68
N VAL A 267 4.60 12.11 -0.02
CA VAL A 267 4.39 12.14 -1.49
C VAL A 267 5.61 11.58 -2.21
N MET A 268 6.82 12.02 -1.86
CA MET A 268 8.05 11.56 -2.51
C MET A 268 8.36 10.10 -2.17
N THR A 269 8.16 9.69 -0.93
CA THR A 269 8.45 8.32 -0.48
C THR A 269 7.51 7.30 -1.15
N LEU A 270 6.22 7.61 -1.27
CA LEU A 270 5.26 6.74 -1.93
C LEU A 270 5.44 6.73 -3.45
N TRP A 271 5.63 7.89 -4.08
CA TRP A 271 5.85 7.95 -5.53
C TRP A 271 7.20 7.38 -5.94
N GLY A 272 8.28 7.91 -5.36
CA GLY A 272 9.66 7.61 -5.71
C GLY A 272 10.24 6.37 -5.05
N GLY A 273 9.61 5.86 -3.98
CA GLY A 273 10.06 4.66 -3.27
C GLY A 273 9.17 3.44 -3.48
N VAL A 274 7.90 3.60 -3.88
CA VAL A 274 6.99 2.47 -4.11
C VAL A 274 6.63 2.36 -5.59
N LEU A 275 6.07 3.41 -6.20
CA LEU A 275 5.57 3.33 -7.58
C LEU A 275 6.70 3.16 -8.61
N THR A 276 7.77 3.95 -8.50
CA THR A 276 8.97 3.82 -9.36
C THR A 276 9.63 2.44 -9.25
N ILE A 277 9.74 1.87 -8.05
CA ILE A 277 10.33 0.53 -7.86
C ILE A 277 9.49 -0.52 -8.59
N PHE A 278 8.16 -0.48 -8.46
CA PHE A 278 7.28 -1.42 -9.14
C PHE A 278 7.16 -1.18 -10.66
N LEU A 279 7.38 0.05 -11.12
CA LEU A 279 7.49 0.37 -12.55
C LEU A 279 8.80 -0.14 -13.16
N MET A 280 9.92 -0.01 -12.43
CA MET A 280 11.23 -0.49 -12.89
C MET A 280 11.33 -2.02 -12.88
N VAL A 281 10.82 -2.65 -11.83
CA VAL A 281 10.87 -4.10 -11.69
C VAL A 281 9.47 -4.63 -11.46
N TRP A 282 8.86 -5.05 -12.56
CA TRP A 282 7.54 -5.65 -12.56
C TRP A 282 7.59 -7.09 -12.05
N PRO A 283 7.13 -7.38 -10.82
CA PRO A 283 7.20 -8.72 -10.26
C PRO A 283 6.49 -9.78 -11.13
N PRO A 284 5.37 -9.50 -11.84
CA PRO A 284 4.75 -10.49 -12.73
C PRO A 284 5.64 -10.95 -13.88
N ARG A 285 6.58 -10.14 -14.33
CA ARG A 285 7.50 -10.54 -15.41
C ARG A 285 8.53 -11.56 -14.93
N ILE A 286 8.88 -11.51 -13.64
CA ILE A 286 9.85 -12.40 -13.02
C ILE A 286 9.16 -13.66 -12.49
N LEU A 287 8.00 -13.49 -11.84
CA LEU A 287 7.26 -14.56 -11.18
C LEU A 287 6.43 -15.44 -12.15
N ASN A 288 6.05 -14.92 -13.33
CA ASN A 288 5.34 -15.67 -14.38
C ASN A 288 6.26 -16.11 -15.54
N GLY A 289 7.59 -16.10 -15.35
CA GLY A 289 8.49 -16.72 -16.32
C GLY A 289 8.11 -18.19 -16.54
N PRO A 290 8.30 -18.76 -17.75
CA PRO A 290 7.93 -20.15 -18.01
C PRO A 290 8.54 -21.04 -16.93
N PRO A 291 7.80 -22.03 -16.42
CA PRO A 291 8.34 -22.97 -15.44
C PRO A 291 9.66 -23.49 -16.00
N SER A 292 10.72 -23.48 -15.18
CA SER A 292 12.04 -23.92 -15.63
C SER A 292 11.88 -25.23 -16.40
N ALA A 293 12.22 -25.21 -17.68
CA ALA A 293 12.02 -26.28 -18.66
C ALA A 293 12.78 -27.59 -18.33
N GLY A 294 13.28 -27.76 -17.10
CA GLY A 294 14.06 -28.90 -16.64
C GLY A 294 13.32 -29.91 -15.76
N LYS A 295 12.08 -29.66 -15.31
CA LYS A 295 11.33 -30.63 -14.48
C LYS A 295 10.17 -31.33 -15.17
N GLN A 296 9.42 -30.66 -16.06
CA GLN A 296 8.36 -31.34 -16.82
C GLN A 296 8.89 -32.32 -17.86
N ALA A 297 10.04 -32.04 -18.50
CA ALA A 297 10.65 -32.96 -19.44
C ALA A 297 11.16 -34.24 -18.76
N THR A 298 11.66 -34.12 -17.52
CA THR A 298 12.18 -35.24 -16.72
C THR A 298 11.04 -36.11 -16.17
N GLU A 299 9.92 -35.52 -15.74
CA GLU A 299 8.76 -36.33 -15.33
C GLU A 299 8.04 -37.00 -16.50
N LEU A 300 7.94 -36.37 -17.69
CA LEU A 300 7.38 -37.03 -18.86
C LEU A 300 8.24 -38.20 -19.37
N SER A 301 9.57 -38.10 -19.25
CA SER A 301 10.48 -39.18 -19.65
C SER A 301 10.55 -40.32 -18.63
N LEU A 302 10.38 -40.03 -17.34
CA LEU A 302 10.26 -41.07 -16.29
C LEU A 302 8.92 -41.82 -16.35
N VAL A 303 7.81 -41.12 -16.66
CA VAL A 303 6.50 -41.77 -16.87
C VAL A 303 6.45 -42.59 -18.17
N SER A 304 7.12 -42.12 -19.24
CA SER A 304 7.24 -42.89 -20.48
C SER A 304 8.19 -44.09 -20.39
N SER A 305 9.18 -44.07 -19.49
CA SER A 305 10.13 -45.17 -19.32
C SER A 305 9.68 -46.21 -18.28
N GLY A 306 8.72 -45.87 -17.40
CA GLY A 306 8.12 -46.79 -16.43
C GLY A 306 6.91 -47.59 -16.93
N SER A 307 6.56 -47.44 -18.22
CA SER A 307 5.45 -48.15 -18.87
C SER A 307 5.95 -49.11 -19.98
N LYS A 308 6.91 -49.96 -19.63
CA LYS A 308 7.23 -51.18 -20.36
C LYS A 308 7.44 -52.33 -19.39
#